data_AF-A0A183CUD1-F1
#
_entry.id   AF-A0A183CUD1-F1
#
_cell.length_a   1.000
_cell.length_b   1.000
_cell.length_c   1.000
_cell.angle_alpha   90.00
_cell.angle_beta   90.00
_cell.angle_gamma   90.00
#
_symmetry.space_group_name_H-M   'P 1'
#
loop_
_entity.id
_entity.type
_entity.pdbx_description
1 polymer ?
#
loop_
_entity_poly.entity_id
_entity_poly.type
_entity_poly.pdbx_seq_one_letter_code
_entity_poly.pdbx_strand_id
1 'polypeptide(L)'
;MGPHETPGARFSISWHRYLSGLLPQNVAEKLDLSKLQINVIDPLAIKAIDEAVRNFHNATLLDYMEWQIILATVPFLDERFRNVTKELENALMGQSELRPMWLRCQNEVSSLFPEVINRLYIGEYFHDENRAVLKQMIDNIKESFAVLIEESTWMDSYVKLQALRKVDAIVPFIGYDDYLLNNTALEVKYAQFDYNSSSDFLGIYRAVIKYRLQRLFNKLLETNERKQFQFPAPQVNAYYDPMHNQIDSVLALLVGILQGTFFNNKMPLSVNYGSIGVVIGHEITHGFDEGGWQFFKAFIRTATHAHTCEL
;
A
#
# COMPACT_ATOMS: atom_id res chain seq x y z
N MET A 1 -32.15 6.63 -2.28
CA MET A 1 -32.91 7.63 -1.49
C MET A 1 -32.06 8.86 -1.41
N GLY A 2 -32.59 10.00 -1.88
CA GLY A 2 -31.80 11.19 -2.25
C GLY A 2 -31.08 11.87 -1.07
N PRO A 3 -30.11 12.74 -1.36
CA PRO A 3 -29.42 13.49 -0.32
C PRO A 3 -30.37 14.57 0.19
N HIS A 4 -30.86 14.37 1.42
CA HIS A 4 -31.34 15.50 2.20
C HIS A 4 -30.12 16.32 2.62
N GLU A 5 -29.70 17.23 1.76
CA GLU A 5 -28.86 18.35 2.17
C GLU A 5 -29.65 19.18 3.18
N THR A 6 -29.20 19.19 4.44
CA THR A 6 -29.61 20.22 5.40
C THR A 6 -29.09 21.56 4.91
N PRO A 7 -29.96 22.54 4.59
CA PRO A 7 -29.53 23.86 4.15
C PRO A 7 -28.87 24.61 5.32
N GLY A 8 -27.59 25.00 5.18
CA GLY A 8 -27.00 26.05 6.02
C GLY A 8 -25.78 25.70 6.89
N ALA A 9 -25.27 24.46 6.90
CA ALA A 9 -23.98 24.19 7.54
C ALA A 9 -22.83 24.51 6.59
N ARG A 10 -22.37 25.77 6.59
CA ARG A 10 -21.17 26.17 5.85
C ARG A 10 -19.96 25.53 6.55
N PHE A 11 -19.36 24.51 5.93
CA PHE A 11 -18.07 23.97 6.40
C PHE A 11 -17.06 25.11 6.54
N SER A 12 -16.25 25.04 7.58
CA SER A 12 -15.18 25.98 7.90
C SER A 12 -14.12 25.99 6.81
N ILE A 13 -13.91 24.83 6.20
CA ILE A 13 -12.98 24.63 5.10
C ILE A 13 -13.74 24.80 3.79
N SER A 14 -13.28 25.76 2.97
CA SER A 14 -13.70 25.82 1.56
C SER A 14 -13.01 24.70 0.79
N TRP A 15 -13.65 23.54 0.71
CA TRP A 15 -13.10 22.34 0.07
C TRP A 15 -12.69 22.57 -1.39
N HIS A 16 -13.52 23.29 -2.15
CA HIS A 16 -13.17 23.65 -3.52
C HIS A 16 -11.87 24.45 -3.56
N ARG A 17 -11.74 25.52 -2.77
CA ARG A 17 -10.53 26.34 -2.72
C ARG A 17 -9.32 25.52 -2.26
N TYR A 18 -9.49 24.68 -1.25
CA TYR A 18 -8.44 23.83 -0.71
C TYR A 18 -7.91 22.87 -1.77
N LEU A 19 -8.79 22.12 -2.44
CA LEU A 19 -8.42 21.19 -3.50
C LEU A 19 -7.80 21.91 -4.70
N SER A 20 -8.38 23.03 -5.16
CA SER A 20 -7.79 23.82 -6.24
C SER A 20 -6.39 24.33 -5.92
N GLY A 21 -6.10 24.64 -4.65
CA GLY A 21 -4.78 25.09 -4.20
C GLY A 21 -3.73 23.97 -4.10
N LEU A 22 -4.16 22.71 -4.01
CA LEU A 22 -3.28 21.54 -3.93
C LEU A 22 -2.93 20.95 -5.30
N LEU A 23 -3.83 21.08 -6.27
CA LEU A 23 -3.66 20.47 -7.59
C LEU A 23 -2.53 21.13 -8.38
N PRO A 24 -1.60 20.35 -8.97
CA PRO A 24 -0.68 20.85 -9.98
C PRO A 24 -1.45 21.47 -11.15
N GLN A 25 -0.91 22.54 -11.74
CA GLN A 25 -1.58 23.30 -12.81
C GLN A 25 -2.09 22.40 -13.96
N ASN A 26 -1.24 21.48 -14.42
CA ASN A 26 -1.56 20.55 -15.51
C ASN A 26 -2.73 19.59 -15.18
N VAL A 27 -3.02 19.37 -13.90
CA VAL A 27 -4.16 18.58 -13.42
C VAL A 27 -5.37 19.47 -13.23
N ALA A 28 -5.21 20.63 -12.59
CA ALA A 28 -6.28 21.58 -12.33
C ALA A 28 -6.99 22.06 -13.62
N GLU A 29 -6.25 22.19 -14.74
CA GLU A 29 -6.80 22.59 -16.04
C GLU A 29 -7.66 21.50 -16.71
N LYS A 30 -7.49 20.24 -16.33
CA LYS A 30 -8.14 19.08 -16.96
C LYS A 30 -9.20 18.42 -16.09
N LEU A 31 -9.09 18.57 -14.77
CA LEU A 31 -9.97 17.93 -13.80
C LEU A 31 -11.19 18.81 -13.50
N ASP A 32 -12.38 18.28 -13.78
CA ASP A 32 -13.65 18.90 -13.37
C ASP A 32 -13.92 18.60 -11.89
N LEU A 33 -13.50 19.50 -11.00
CA LEU A 33 -13.70 19.37 -9.54
C LEU A 33 -15.16 19.19 -9.13
N SER A 34 -16.11 19.69 -9.93
CA SER A 34 -17.55 19.56 -9.61
C SER A 34 -18.07 18.13 -9.78
N LYS A 35 -17.38 17.32 -10.58
CA LYS A 35 -17.71 15.90 -10.84
C LYS A 35 -16.81 14.93 -10.07
N LEU A 36 -15.82 15.44 -9.34
CA LEU A 36 -14.87 14.60 -8.61
C LEU A 36 -15.58 13.86 -7.48
N GLN A 37 -15.60 12.54 -7.56
CA GLN A 37 -16.07 11.70 -6.46
C GLN A 37 -14.92 11.49 -5.47
N ILE A 38 -15.16 11.79 -4.20
CA ILE A 38 -14.18 11.67 -3.13
C ILE A 38 -14.65 10.58 -2.17
N ASN A 39 -13.81 9.56 -1.99
CA ASN A 39 -14.06 8.54 -0.97
C ASN A 39 -13.69 9.09 0.42
N VAL A 40 -14.70 9.37 1.25
CA VAL A 40 -14.51 9.82 2.63
C VAL A 40 -14.59 8.60 3.55
N ILE A 41 -13.42 8.10 3.97
CA ILE A 41 -13.30 6.87 4.76
C ILE A 41 -13.99 6.99 6.12
N ASP A 42 -13.82 8.12 6.80
CA ASP A 42 -14.45 8.40 8.09
C ASP A 42 -15.14 9.79 8.07
N PRO A 43 -16.44 9.84 7.71
CA PRO A 43 -17.19 11.08 7.69
C PRO A 43 -17.33 11.75 9.07
N LEU A 44 -17.32 10.97 10.15
CA LEU A 44 -17.46 11.50 11.51
C LEU A 44 -16.18 12.21 11.93
N ALA A 45 -15.02 11.64 11.63
CA ALA A 45 -13.73 12.31 11.85
C ALA A 45 -13.64 13.64 11.09
N ILE A 46 -14.04 13.69 9.81
CA ILE A 46 -14.05 14.94 9.04
C ILE A 46 -14.98 15.98 9.66
N LYS A 47 -16.16 15.56 10.14
CA LYS A 47 -17.09 16.47 10.84
C LYS A 47 -16.50 16.99 12.15
N ALA A 48 -15.85 16.13 12.94
CA ALA A 48 -15.19 16.53 14.18
C ALA A 48 -14.02 17.50 13.94
N ILE A 49 -13.25 17.28 12.87
CA ILE A 49 -12.19 18.20 12.43
C ILE A 49 -12.78 19.56 12.05
N ASP A 50 -13.88 19.59 11.29
CA ASP A 50 -14.56 20.84 10.94
C ASP A 50 -15.03 21.60 12.19
N GLU A 51 -15.64 20.90 13.15
CA GLU A 51 -16.06 21.49 14.43
C GLU A 51 -14.87 22.03 15.23
N ALA A 52 -13.76 21.29 15.30
CA ALA A 52 -12.54 21.74 15.96
C ALA A 52 -12.00 23.03 15.31
N VAL A 53 -11.92 23.07 13.97
CA VAL A 53 -11.45 24.25 13.23
C VAL A 53 -12.33 25.48 13.46
N ARG A 54 -13.66 25.33 13.66
CA ARG A 54 -14.53 26.48 14.04
C ARG A 54 -14.30 26.97 15.45
N ASN A 55 -14.00 26.05 16.36
CA ASN A 55 -14.03 26.32 17.79
C ASN A 55 -12.67 26.80 18.33
N PHE A 56 -11.56 26.40 17.72
CA PHE A 56 -10.23 26.86 18.13
C PHE A 56 -9.93 28.27 17.63
N HIS A 57 -9.19 29.04 18.44
CA HIS A 57 -8.66 30.32 18.02
C HIS A 57 -7.64 30.16 16.89
N ASN A 58 -7.61 31.10 15.95
CA ASN A 58 -6.67 31.09 14.82
C ASN A 58 -5.21 30.94 15.26
N ALA A 59 -4.81 31.57 16.37
CA ALA A 59 -3.46 31.44 16.92
C ALA A 59 -3.13 29.98 17.28
N THR A 60 -4.04 29.29 17.97
CA THR A 60 -3.87 27.87 18.32
C THR A 60 -3.79 26.97 17.10
N LEU A 61 -4.58 27.26 16.06
CA LEU A 61 -4.51 26.53 14.79
C LEU A 61 -3.18 26.74 14.08
N LEU A 62 -2.66 27.98 14.07
CA LEU A 62 -1.35 28.30 13.50
C LEU A 62 -0.22 27.61 14.27
N ASP A 63 -0.21 27.70 15.60
CA ASP A 63 0.78 27.01 16.45
C ASP A 63 0.78 25.50 16.19
N TYR A 64 -0.40 24.89 16.07
CA TYR A 64 -0.51 23.47 15.71
C TYR A 64 0.07 23.18 14.33
N MET A 65 -0.26 23.98 13.31
CA MET A 65 0.27 23.79 11.96
C MET A 65 1.79 23.95 11.89
N GLU A 66 2.34 24.98 12.55
CA GLU A 66 3.79 25.20 12.67
C GLU A 66 4.47 24.04 13.39
N TRP A 67 3.86 23.55 14.47
CA TRP A 67 4.36 22.39 15.21
C TRP A 67 4.41 21.12 14.35
N GLN A 68 3.40 20.85 13.52
CA GLN A 68 3.43 19.73 12.58
C GLN A 68 4.58 19.87 11.57
N ILE A 69 4.84 21.08 11.07
CA ILE A 69 5.96 21.34 10.15
C ILE A 69 7.31 21.12 10.87
N ILE A 70 7.43 21.56 12.12
CA ILE A 70 8.63 21.33 12.93
C ILE A 70 8.87 19.83 13.11
N LEU A 71 7.86 19.07 13.57
CA LEU A 71 7.98 17.62 13.76
C LEU A 71 8.37 16.89 12.49
N ALA A 72 7.80 17.28 11.34
CA ALA A 72 8.15 16.72 10.05
C ALA A 72 9.59 17.06 9.60
N THR A 73 10.18 18.15 10.11
CA THR A 73 11.51 18.63 9.72
C THR A 73 12.62 18.13 10.65
N VAL A 74 12.31 17.87 11.93
CA VAL A 74 13.25 17.44 12.97
C VAL A 74 14.17 16.27 12.55
N PRO A 75 13.70 15.22 11.86
CA PRO A 75 14.58 14.12 11.43
C PRO A 75 15.75 14.53 10.53
N PHE A 76 15.64 15.68 9.86
CA PHE A 76 16.62 16.21 8.92
C PHE A 76 17.61 17.20 9.54
N LEU A 77 17.47 17.49 10.84
CA LEU A 77 18.28 18.48 11.54
C LEU A 77 19.50 17.86 12.23
N ASP A 78 20.34 18.74 12.79
CA ASP A 78 21.56 18.35 13.47
C ASP A 78 21.31 17.60 14.80
N GLU A 79 22.42 17.25 15.47
CA GLU A 79 22.41 16.44 16.68
C GLU A 79 21.56 17.00 17.82
N ARG A 80 21.44 18.33 17.92
CA ARG A 80 20.67 18.98 18.98
C ARG A 80 19.21 18.53 18.95
N PHE A 81 18.64 18.47 17.75
CA PHE A 81 17.26 18.03 17.55
C PHE A 81 17.12 16.53 17.67
N ARG A 82 18.11 15.76 17.21
CA ARG A 82 18.12 14.29 17.39
C ARG A 82 18.13 13.88 18.86
N ASN A 83 18.84 14.61 19.71
CA ASN A 83 18.86 14.34 21.15
C ASN A 83 17.49 14.58 21.79
N VAL A 84 16.78 15.65 21.39
CA VAL A 84 15.40 15.89 21.84
C VAL A 84 14.46 14.78 21.34
N THR A 85 14.60 14.31 20.09
CA THR A 85 13.82 13.16 19.59
C THR A 85 14.10 11.90 20.40
N LYS A 86 15.36 11.65 20.76
CA LYS A 86 15.74 10.52 21.62
C LYS A 86 15.08 10.59 22.99
N GLU A 87 15.06 11.76 23.63
CA GLU A 87 14.38 11.95 24.91
C GLU A 87 12.88 11.67 24.80
N LEU A 88 12.24 12.14 23.73
CA LEU A 88 10.83 11.89 23.46
C LEU A 88 10.54 10.40 23.19
N GLU A 89 11.31 9.74 22.34
CA GLU A 89 11.17 8.30 22.05
C GLU A 89 11.40 7.45 23.30
N ASN A 90 12.34 7.84 24.16
CA ASN A 90 12.55 7.17 25.44
C ASN A 90 11.34 7.34 26.37
N ALA A 91 10.76 8.55 26.45
CA ALA A 91 9.60 8.80 27.28
C ALA A 91 8.33 8.07 26.77
N LEU A 92 8.15 7.96 25.45
CA LEU A 92 6.97 7.35 24.85
C LEU A 92 7.07 5.83 24.72
N MET A 93 8.24 5.30 24.36
CA MET A 93 8.44 3.91 23.95
C MET A 93 9.50 3.18 24.79
N GLY A 94 10.15 3.86 25.74
CA GLY A 94 11.26 3.28 26.54
C GLY A 94 12.53 3.04 25.72
N GLN A 95 12.64 3.63 24.53
CA GLN A 95 13.77 3.43 23.64
C GLN A 95 14.94 4.33 24.04
N SER A 96 15.94 3.73 24.69
CA SER A 96 17.11 4.44 25.23
C SER A 96 18.16 4.81 24.18
N GLU A 97 18.05 4.30 22.95
CA GLU A 97 18.97 4.58 21.84
C GLU A 97 18.25 4.69 20.50
N LEU A 98 18.65 5.67 19.70
CA LEU A 98 18.19 5.79 18.31
C LEU A 98 18.92 4.76 17.44
N ARG A 99 18.23 4.25 16.41
CA ARG A 99 18.84 3.39 15.38
C ARG A 99 20.12 4.03 14.81
N PRO A 100 21.13 3.28 14.39
CA PRO A 100 22.34 3.87 13.81
C PRO A 100 22.03 4.67 12.54
N MET A 101 22.84 5.70 12.25
CA MET A 101 22.59 6.64 11.16
C MET A 101 22.48 5.95 9.79
N TRP A 102 23.39 5.00 9.50
CA TRP A 102 23.38 4.29 8.23
C TRP A 102 22.04 3.58 7.96
N LEU A 103 21.42 3.00 9.00
CA LEU A 103 20.14 2.30 8.89
C LEU A 103 18.98 3.27 8.66
N ARG A 104 19.05 4.46 9.28
CA ARG A 104 18.08 5.54 9.01
C ARG A 104 18.19 6.00 7.57
N CYS A 105 19.40 6.31 7.10
CA CYS A 105 19.64 6.72 5.71
C CYS A 105 19.18 5.64 4.71
N GLN A 106 19.45 4.36 5.00
CA GLN A 106 19.00 3.25 4.16
C GLN A 106 17.46 3.19 4.08
N ASN A 107 16.77 3.31 5.22
CA ASN A 107 15.30 3.30 5.26
C ASN A 107 14.71 4.49 4.49
N GLU A 108 15.30 5.68 4.62
CA GLU A 108 14.87 6.87 3.87
C GLU A 108 15.01 6.67 2.36
N VAL A 109 16.18 6.22 1.89
CA VAL A 109 16.38 5.97 0.45
C VAL A 109 15.44 4.88 -0.06
N SER A 110 15.19 3.84 0.73
CA SER A 110 14.23 2.77 0.38
C SER A 110 12.79 3.28 0.27
N SER A 111 12.40 4.24 1.11
CA SER A 111 11.09 4.89 1.04
C SER A 111 10.95 5.85 -0.14
N LEU A 112 12.03 6.57 -0.47
CA LEU A 112 12.05 7.57 -1.53
C LEU A 112 12.14 6.96 -2.93
N PHE A 113 12.94 5.89 -3.09
CA PHE A 113 13.22 5.24 -4.37
C PHE A 113 13.00 3.71 -4.29
N PRO A 114 11.76 3.26 -4.00
CA PRO A 114 11.50 1.85 -3.73
C PRO A 114 11.82 0.96 -4.94
N GLU A 115 11.56 1.40 -6.17
CA GLU A 115 11.83 0.59 -7.37
C GLU A 115 13.33 0.36 -7.60
N VAL A 116 14.16 1.36 -7.29
CA VAL A 116 15.62 1.27 -7.41
C VAL A 116 16.17 0.29 -6.37
N ILE A 117 15.75 0.44 -5.11
CA ILE A 117 16.18 -0.45 -4.03
C ILE A 117 15.70 -1.89 -4.26
N ASN A 118 14.45 -2.06 -4.69
CA ASN A 118 13.92 -3.37 -5.05
C ASN A 118 14.78 -4.02 -6.13
N ARG A 119 15.04 -3.31 -7.24
CA ARG A 119 15.82 -3.85 -8.35
C ARG A 119 17.20 -4.30 -7.89
N LEU A 120 17.90 -3.49 -7.09
CA LEU A 120 19.21 -3.84 -6.55
C LEU A 120 19.13 -5.09 -5.66
N TYR A 121 18.15 -5.14 -4.75
CA TYR A 121 17.98 -6.26 -3.83
C TYR A 121 17.59 -7.56 -4.55
N ILE A 122 16.67 -7.50 -5.51
CA ILE A 122 16.25 -8.64 -6.32
C ILE A 122 17.45 -9.21 -7.08
N GLY A 123 18.24 -8.35 -7.74
CA GLY A 123 19.38 -8.78 -8.53
C GLY A 123 20.46 -9.52 -7.72
N GLU A 124 20.57 -9.19 -6.43
CA GLU A 124 21.53 -9.82 -5.53
C GLU A 124 20.98 -11.08 -4.84
N TYR A 125 19.72 -11.06 -4.42
CA TYR A 125 19.19 -12.05 -3.47
C TYR A 125 18.11 -12.98 -4.03
N PHE A 126 17.63 -12.77 -5.26
CA PHE A 126 16.59 -13.60 -5.85
C PHE A 126 17.07 -14.34 -7.09
N HIS A 127 16.75 -15.63 -7.16
CA HIS A 127 17.00 -16.48 -8.32
C HIS A 127 15.68 -16.95 -8.92
N ASP A 128 15.48 -16.72 -10.22
CA ASP A 128 14.21 -16.99 -10.90
C ASP A 128 13.79 -18.46 -10.93
N GLU A 129 14.75 -19.38 -10.81
CA GLU A 129 14.47 -20.82 -10.66
C GLU A 129 13.56 -21.12 -9.46
N ASN A 130 13.59 -20.27 -8.42
CA ASN A 130 12.74 -20.41 -7.24
C ASN A 130 11.27 -20.12 -7.53
N ARG A 131 10.95 -19.31 -8.55
CA ARG A 131 9.55 -18.95 -8.89
C ARG A 131 8.71 -20.18 -9.21
N ALA A 132 9.27 -21.12 -9.98
CA ALA A 132 8.54 -22.32 -10.39
C ALA A 132 8.19 -23.21 -9.19
N VAL A 133 9.15 -23.38 -8.26
CA VAL A 133 8.97 -24.18 -7.04
C VAL A 133 7.94 -23.54 -6.12
N LEU A 134 8.06 -22.23 -5.87
CA LEU A 134 7.11 -21.49 -5.04
C LEU A 134 5.71 -21.47 -5.64
N LYS A 135 5.59 -21.33 -6.96
CA LYS A 135 4.29 -21.42 -7.64
C LYS A 135 3.65 -22.79 -7.43
N GLN A 136 4.41 -23.87 -7.61
CA GLN A 136 3.89 -25.23 -7.37
C GLN A 136 3.45 -25.41 -5.91
N MET A 137 4.18 -24.85 -4.94
CA MET A 137 3.78 -24.90 -3.54
C MET A 137 2.47 -24.15 -3.29
N ILE A 138 2.30 -22.97 -3.91
CA ILE A 138 1.04 -22.21 -3.83
C ILE A 138 -0.11 -23.02 -4.42
N ASP A 139 0.06 -23.62 -5.60
CA ASP A 139 -0.96 -24.43 -6.25
C ASP A 139 -1.39 -25.63 -5.38
N ASN A 140 -0.41 -26.34 -4.79
CA ASN A 140 -0.69 -27.47 -3.88
C ASN A 140 -1.43 -27.05 -2.61
N ILE A 141 -1.13 -25.87 -2.06
CA ILE A 141 -1.81 -25.35 -0.87
C ILE A 141 -3.22 -24.85 -1.22
N LYS A 142 -3.41 -24.24 -2.40
CA LYS A 142 -4.75 -23.90 -2.93
C LYS A 142 -5.62 -25.15 -3.06
N GLU A 143 -5.08 -26.23 -3.62
CA GLU A 143 -5.78 -27.52 -3.73
C GLU A 143 -6.15 -28.09 -2.36
N SER A 144 -5.20 -28.11 -1.42
CA SER A 144 -5.46 -28.56 -0.05
C SER A 144 -6.55 -27.72 0.64
N PHE A 145 -6.54 -26.40 0.43
CA PHE A 145 -7.54 -25.50 0.98
C PHE A 145 -8.93 -25.69 0.32
N ALA A 146 -8.97 -26.02 -0.98
CA ALA A 146 -10.20 -26.36 -1.68
C ALA A 146 -10.86 -27.61 -1.09
N VAL A 147 -10.08 -28.66 -0.78
CA VAL A 147 -10.58 -29.86 -0.09
C VAL A 147 -11.19 -29.48 1.27
N LEU A 148 -10.54 -28.62 2.06
CA LEU A 148 -11.09 -28.15 3.34
C LEU A 148 -12.41 -27.39 3.18
N ILE A 149 -12.58 -26.62 2.11
CA ILE A 149 -13.85 -25.94 1.80
C ILE A 149 -14.95 -26.97 1.49
N GLU A 150 -14.64 -27.99 0.70
CA GLU A 150 -15.59 -29.03 0.31
C GLU A 150 -16.03 -29.88 1.51
N GLU A 151 -15.12 -30.23 2.41
CA GLU A 151 -15.39 -31.01 3.62
C GLU A 151 -16.11 -30.21 4.73
N SER A 152 -16.07 -28.87 4.66
CA SER A 152 -16.68 -28.01 5.67
C SER A 152 -18.18 -28.27 5.86
N THR A 153 -18.63 -28.43 7.10
CA THR A 153 -20.04 -28.74 7.42
C THR A 153 -20.90 -27.51 7.72
N TRP A 154 -20.28 -26.33 7.87
CA TRP A 154 -20.99 -25.10 8.26
C TRP A 154 -21.36 -24.19 7.07
N MET A 155 -20.79 -24.46 5.88
CA MET A 155 -21.12 -23.74 4.63
C MET A 155 -22.12 -24.53 3.79
N ASP A 156 -23.10 -23.82 3.22
CA ASP A 156 -23.97 -24.40 2.19
C ASP A 156 -23.23 -24.57 0.83
N SER A 157 -23.85 -25.29 -0.10
CA SER A 157 -23.27 -25.60 -1.41
C SER A 157 -22.99 -24.37 -2.27
N TYR A 158 -23.80 -23.32 -2.14
CA TYR A 158 -23.61 -22.08 -2.89
C TYR A 158 -22.38 -21.33 -2.37
N VAL A 159 -22.26 -21.16 -1.06
CA VAL A 159 -21.11 -20.50 -0.44
C VAL A 159 -19.81 -21.26 -0.73
N LYS A 160 -19.83 -22.61 -0.67
CA LYS A 160 -18.67 -23.44 -1.05
C LYS A 160 -18.23 -23.18 -2.49
N LEU A 161 -19.16 -23.18 -3.45
CA LEU A 161 -18.85 -22.92 -4.85
C LEU A 161 -18.19 -21.55 -5.05
N GLN A 162 -18.69 -20.51 -4.38
CA GLN A 162 -18.11 -19.18 -4.47
C GLN A 162 -16.73 -19.12 -3.81
N ALA A 163 -16.56 -19.80 -2.67
CA ALA A 163 -15.28 -19.88 -1.99
C ALA A 163 -14.22 -20.56 -2.86
N LEU A 164 -14.54 -21.68 -3.50
CA LEU A 164 -13.66 -22.37 -4.45
C LEU A 164 -13.26 -21.48 -5.62
N ARG A 165 -14.21 -20.75 -6.22
CA ARG A 165 -13.91 -19.77 -7.29
C ARG A 165 -12.96 -18.67 -6.82
N LYS A 166 -13.14 -18.19 -5.58
CA LYS A 166 -12.25 -17.16 -5.01
C LYS A 166 -10.85 -17.72 -4.77
N VAL A 167 -10.70 -18.94 -4.26
CA VAL A 167 -9.40 -19.60 -4.11
C VAL A 167 -8.73 -19.72 -5.47
N ASP A 168 -9.45 -20.21 -6.48
CA ASP A 168 -8.93 -20.40 -7.83
C ASP A 168 -8.42 -19.08 -8.44
N ALA A 169 -9.15 -17.99 -8.23
CA ALA A 169 -8.81 -16.64 -8.70
C ALA A 169 -7.62 -15.98 -7.97
N ILE A 170 -7.04 -16.59 -6.92
CA ILE A 170 -5.84 -16.04 -6.28
C ILE A 170 -4.66 -16.11 -7.26
N VAL A 171 -4.13 -14.93 -7.59
CA VAL A 171 -2.96 -14.76 -8.46
C VAL A 171 -1.69 -14.67 -7.59
N PRO A 172 -0.70 -15.54 -7.81
CA PRO A 172 0.56 -15.47 -7.07
C PRO A 172 1.46 -14.36 -7.62
N PHE A 173 1.92 -13.48 -6.74
CA PHE A 173 3.03 -12.56 -6.97
C PHE A 173 4.26 -13.08 -6.23
N ILE A 174 5.32 -13.46 -6.96
CA ILE A 174 6.51 -14.11 -6.38
C ILE A 174 7.74 -13.28 -6.70
N GLY A 175 8.33 -12.67 -5.67
CA GLY A 175 9.58 -11.92 -5.76
C GLY A 175 9.42 -10.54 -6.37
N TYR A 176 9.11 -10.45 -7.67
CA TYR A 176 9.09 -9.17 -8.38
C TYR A 176 8.19 -9.10 -9.63
N ASP A 177 7.81 -7.87 -9.99
CA ASP A 177 7.16 -7.49 -11.26
C ASP A 177 8.21 -7.25 -12.36
N ASP A 178 8.04 -7.87 -13.54
CA ASP A 178 8.98 -7.77 -14.67
C ASP A 178 9.20 -6.33 -15.14
N TYR A 179 8.25 -5.41 -14.89
CA TYR A 179 8.43 -3.98 -15.12
C TYR A 179 9.70 -3.44 -14.45
N LEU A 180 10.09 -3.95 -13.27
CA LEU A 180 11.31 -3.50 -12.58
C LEU A 180 12.60 -3.84 -13.35
N LEU A 181 12.58 -4.83 -14.25
CA LEU A 181 13.72 -5.19 -15.06
C LEU A 181 13.85 -4.30 -16.32
N ASN A 182 12.80 -3.57 -16.70
CA ASN A 182 12.82 -2.68 -17.86
C ASN A 182 13.46 -1.31 -17.53
N ASN A 183 14.72 -1.14 -17.95
CA ASN A 183 15.47 0.12 -17.74
C ASN A 183 14.75 1.34 -18.32
N THR A 184 14.28 1.25 -19.57
CA THR A 184 13.59 2.36 -20.24
C THR A 184 12.37 2.81 -19.43
N ALA A 185 11.63 1.87 -18.85
CA ALA A 185 10.43 2.17 -18.10
C ALA A 185 10.73 2.84 -16.74
N LEU A 186 11.86 2.52 -16.10
CA LEU A 186 12.35 3.21 -14.90
C LEU A 186 12.93 4.59 -15.25
N GLU A 187 13.68 4.71 -16.33
CA GLU A 187 14.22 5.99 -16.81
C GLU A 187 13.10 6.97 -17.14
N VAL A 188 12.08 6.55 -17.90
CA VAL A 188 10.90 7.36 -18.22
C VAL A 188 10.18 7.81 -16.95
N LYS A 189 10.05 6.91 -15.97
CA LYS A 189 9.42 7.24 -14.69
C LYS A 189 10.16 8.36 -13.97
N TYR A 190 11.48 8.27 -13.84
CA TYR A 190 12.29 9.26 -13.12
C TYR A 190 12.74 10.45 -13.99
N ALA A 191 12.44 10.47 -15.28
CA ALA A 191 12.83 11.56 -16.19
C ALA A 191 12.28 12.94 -15.78
N GLN A 192 11.15 12.99 -15.09
CA GLN A 192 10.54 14.22 -14.58
C GLN A 192 11.00 14.60 -13.17
N PHE A 193 11.89 13.81 -12.55
CA PHE A 193 12.45 14.14 -11.24
C PHE A 193 13.52 15.23 -11.40
N ASP A 194 13.10 16.47 -11.19
CA ASP A 194 13.96 17.65 -11.21
C ASP A 194 14.53 17.93 -9.81
N TYR A 195 15.85 17.88 -9.69
CA TYR A 195 16.57 18.18 -8.45
C TYR A 195 17.91 18.86 -8.74
N ASN A 196 18.34 19.70 -7.80
CA ASN A 196 19.68 20.28 -7.80
C ASN A 196 20.62 19.37 -7.01
N SER A 197 21.65 18.82 -7.66
CA SER A 197 22.65 17.95 -7.03
C SER A 197 23.52 18.66 -5.98
N SER A 198 23.52 19.99 -5.96
CA SER A 198 24.19 20.81 -4.93
C SER A 198 23.30 21.10 -3.71
N SER A 199 22.04 20.66 -3.71
CA SER A 199 21.15 20.80 -2.55
C SER A 199 21.58 19.92 -1.38
N ASP A 200 21.26 20.36 -0.17
CA ASP A 200 21.36 19.51 1.00
C ASP A 200 20.31 18.39 0.99
N PHE A 201 20.39 17.49 1.97
CA PHE A 201 19.49 16.34 2.06
C PHE A 201 18.02 16.76 2.15
N LEU A 202 17.69 17.83 2.90
CA LEU A 202 16.33 18.34 3.01
C LEU A 202 15.81 18.90 1.69
N GLY A 203 16.66 19.60 0.93
CA GLY A 203 16.35 20.10 -0.41
C GLY A 203 16.07 18.97 -1.40
N ILE A 204 16.89 17.92 -1.39
CA ILE A 204 16.67 16.71 -2.21
C ILE A 204 15.37 16.00 -1.79
N TYR A 205 15.16 15.81 -0.48
CA TYR A 205 13.94 15.19 0.05
C TYR A 205 12.68 15.93 -0.41
N ARG A 206 12.66 17.26 -0.29
CA ARG A 206 11.55 18.10 -0.75
C ARG A 206 11.30 17.97 -2.25
N ALA A 207 12.36 17.90 -3.06
CA ALA A 207 12.25 17.67 -4.50
C ALA A 207 11.58 16.31 -4.80
N VAL A 208 11.98 15.25 -4.10
CA VAL A 208 11.38 13.90 -4.27
C VAL A 208 9.90 13.90 -3.85
N ILE A 209 9.55 14.51 -2.71
CA ILE A 209 8.16 14.60 -2.25
C ILE A 209 7.30 15.37 -3.26
N LYS A 210 7.80 16.50 -3.79
CA LYS A 210 7.11 17.27 -4.83
C LYS A 210 6.87 16.43 -6.09
N TYR A 211 7.89 15.73 -6.57
CA TYR A 211 7.79 14.84 -7.72
C TYR A 211 6.77 13.70 -7.49
N ARG A 212 6.79 13.06 -6.31
CA ARG A 212 5.82 12.01 -5.94
C ARG A 212 4.39 12.52 -5.89
N LEU A 213 4.16 13.70 -5.28
CA LEU A 213 2.85 14.33 -5.23
C LEU A 213 2.33 14.68 -6.61
N GLN A 214 3.17 15.25 -7.49
CA GLN A 214 2.80 15.54 -8.87
C GLN A 214 2.34 14.27 -9.61
N ARG A 215 3.09 13.17 -9.47
CA ARG A 215 2.70 11.89 -10.08
C ARG A 215 1.41 11.33 -9.48
N LEU A 216 1.20 11.45 -8.17
CA LEU A 216 -0.05 11.02 -7.53
C LEU A 216 -1.25 11.81 -8.04
N PHE A 217 -1.12 13.12 -8.21
CA PHE A 217 -2.18 13.95 -8.78
C PHE A 217 -2.42 13.67 -10.26
N ASN A 218 -1.37 13.40 -11.05
CA ASN A 218 -1.52 13.05 -12.46
C ASN A 218 -2.36 11.77 -12.66
N LYS A 219 -2.29 10.82 -11.73
CA LYS A 219 -3.13 9.61 -11.75
C LYS A 219 -4.63 9.90 -11.71
N LEU A 220 -5.06 11.09 -11.25
CA LEU A 220 -6.48 11.48 -11.29
C LEU A 220 -7.00 11.68 -12.73
N LEU A 221 -6.11 11.83 -13.71
CA LEU A 221 -6.45 11.98 -15.13
C LEU A 221 -6.34 10.66 -15.91
N GLU A 222 -5.85 9.60 -15.27
CA GLU A 222 -5.57 8.31 -15.90
C GLU A 222 -6.68 7.31 -15.56
N THR A 223 -6.89 6.33 -16.42
CA THR A 223 -7.68 5.16 -16.06
C THR A 223 -6.93 4.38 -14.99
N ASN A 224 -7.66 3.89 -13.97
CA ASN A 224 -7.06 3.09 -12.90
C ASN A 224 -6.70 1.67 -13.42
N GLU A 225 -5.64 1.57 -14.21
CA GLU A 225 -5.03 0.31 -14.62
C GLU A 225 -4.02 -0.13 -13.57
N ARG A 226 -4.42 -1.00 -12.65
CA ARG A 226 -3.54 -1.52 -11.60
C ARG A 226 -2.69 -2.68 -12.12
N LYS A 227 -1.95 -2.42 -13.20
CA LYS A 227 -1.01 -3.38 -13.79
C LYS A 227 0.30 -3.48 -13.00
N GLN A 228 0.62 -2.47 -12.22
CA GLN A 228 1.87 -2.37 -11.47
C GLN A 228 1.63 -2.63 -9.99
N PHE A 229 2.36 -3.60 -9.45
CA PHE A 229 2.40 -3.84 -8.02
C PHE A 229 3.49 -2.99 -7.37
N GLN A 230 3.12 -2.23 -6.34
CA GLN A 230 4.09 -1.59 -5.47
C GLN A 230 4.36 -2.52 -4.30
N PHE A 231 5.62 -2.89 -4.11
CA PHE A 231 6.03 -3.84 -3.08
C PHE A 231 7.41 -3.48 -2.56
N PRO A 232 7.75 -3.78 -1.30
CA PRO A 232 9.08 -3.61 -0.76
C PRO A 232 9.86 -4.94 -0.81
N ALA A 233 10.58 -5.22 -1.90
CA ALA A 233 11.25 -6.49 -2.09
C ALA A 233 12.17 -6.93 -0.93
N PRO A 234 12.93 -6.04 -0.25
CA PRO A 234 13.77 -6.42 0.89
C PRO A 234 13.01 -6.78 2.16
N GLN A 235 11.72 -6.46 2.27
CA GLN A 235 10.96 -6.70 3.48
C GLN A 235 10.75 -8.22 3.67
N VAL A 236 11.02 -8.70 4.88
CA VAL A 236 10.73 -10.08 5.29
C VAL A 236 9.24 -10.18 5.59
N ASN A 237 8.42 -10.28 4.54
CA ASN A 237 6.97 -10.38 4.68
C ASN A 237 6.30 -11.07 3.49
N ALA A 238 5.05 -11.47 3.69
CA ALA A 238 4.08 -11.82 2.67
C ALA A 238 2.79 -11.03 2.92
N TYR A 239 1.90 -10.92 1.93
CA TYR A 239 0.58 -10.34 2.14
C TYR A 239 -0.45 -10.77 1.09
N TYR A 240 -1.72 -10.73 1.48
CA TYR A 240 -2.87 -10.86 0.61
C TYR A 240 -3.47 -9.48 0.26
N ASP A 241 -3.54 -9.14 -1.02
CA ASP A 241 -4.24 -7.96 -1.53
C ASP A 241 -5.60 -8.40 -2.12
N PRO A 242 -6.74 -8.10 -1.47
CA PRO A 242 -8.06 -8.49 -1.95
C PRO A 242 -8.51 -7.73 -3.22
N MET A 243 -7.82 -6.65 -3.62
CA MET A 243 -8.28 -5.74 -4.67
C MET A 243 -7.19 -5.32 -5.67
N HIS A 244 -6.14 -6.12 -5.85
CA HIS A 244 -4.97 -5.67 -6.61
C HIS A 244 -5.32 -5.13 -8.00
N ASN A 245 -6.24 -5.76 -8.75
CA ASN A 245 -6.70 -5.25 -10.06
C ASN A 245 -8.23 -5.24 -10.22
N GLN A 246 -8.98 -4.90 -9.16
CA GLN A 246 -10.45 -4.87 -9.09
C GLN A 246 -11.17 -6.22 -9.30
N ILE A 247 -10.54 -7.20 -9.97
CA ILE A 247 -11.08 -8.53 -10.27
C ILE A 247 -10.32 -9.62 -9.51
N ASP A 248 -8.98 -9.58 -9.54
CA ASP A 248 -8.15 -10.63 -8.96
C ASP A 248 -7.54 -10.22 -7.61
N SER A 249 -7.57 -11.17 -6.67
CA SER A 249 -6.83 -11.08 -5.42
C SER A 249 -5.39 -11.56 -5.64
N VAL A 250 -4.42 -10.92 -4.98
CA VAL A 250 -3.01 -11.27 -5.11
C VAL A 250 -2.48 -11.81 -3.79
N LEU A 251 -1.77 -12.94 -3.86
CA LEU A 251 -0.92 -13.43 -2.78
C LEU A 251 0.52 -13.08 -3.12
N ALA A 252 1.13 -12.20 -2.33
CA ALA A 252 2.48 -11.71 -2.57
C ALA A 252 3.50 -12.32 -1.61
N LEU A 253 4.53 -12.95 -2.16
CA LEU A 253 5.73 -13.39 -1.46
C LEU A 253 6.89 -12.45 -1.84
N LEU A 254 7.37 -11.66 -0.89
CA LEU A 254 8.47 -10.71 -1.12
C LEU A 254 9.83 -11.40 -1.10
N VAL A 255 10.81 -10.91 -1.85
CA VAL A 255 12.15 -11.53 -1.87
C VAL A 255 12.75 -11.68 -0.48
N GLY A 256 12.53 -10.70 0.40
CA GLY A 256 13.03 -10.71 1.77
C GLY A 256 12.55 -11.89 2.61
N ILE A 257 11.37 -12.48 2.34
CA ILE A 257 10.94 -13.70 3.07
C ILE A 257 11.48 -14.99 2.44
N LEU A 258 11.92 -14.94 1.19
CA LEU A 258 12.33 -16.11 0.42
C LEU A 258 13.80 -16.48 0.64
N GLN A 259 14.21 -16.57 1.90
CA GLN A 259 15.59 -16.82 2.30
C GLN A 259 15.71 -17.68 3.56
N GLY A 260 16.91 -18.21 3.80
CA GLY A 260 17.25 -18.92 5.02
C GLY A 260 16.39 -20.16 5.24
N THR A 261 15.78 -20.26 6.43
CA THR A 261 14.88 -21.38 6.80
C THR A 261 13.43 -21.14 6.41
N PHE A 262 13.06 -19.94 5.95
CA PHE A 262 11.71 -19.69 5.43
C PHE A 262 11.55 -20.36 4.07
N PHE A 263 12.52 -20.18 3.17
CA PHE A 263 12.56 -20.90 1.91
C PHE A 263 13.99 -21.13 1.45
N ASN A 264 14.28 -22.36 1.05
CA ASN A 264 15.52 -22.71 0.38
C ASN A 264 15.28 -23.90 -0.55
N ASN A 265 15.55 -23.72 -1.85
CA ASN A 265 15.34 -24.75 -2.86
C ASN A 265 16.23 -25.99 -2.68
N LYS A 266 17.27 -25.91 -1.85
CA LYS A 266 18.17 -27.03 -1.52
C LYS A 266 17.74 -27.81 -0.26
N MET A 267 16.73 -27.33 0.47
CA MET A 267 16.21 -28.01 1.66
C MET A 267 15.12 -29.03 1.32
N PRO A 268 14.89 -30.04 2.18
CA PRO A 268 13.77 -30.96 2.00
C PRO A 268 12.43 -30.21 1.92
N LEU A 269 11.54 -30.69 1.04
CA LEU A 269 10.21 -30.06 0.85
C LEU A 269 9.43 -29.97 2.16
N SER A 270 9.56 -30.93 3.08
CA SER A 270 8.89 -30.88 4.39
C SER A 270 9.25 -29.63 5.19
N VAL A 271 10.50 -29.15 5.10
CA VAL A 271 10.93 -27.91 5.76
C VAL A 271 10.28 -26.70 5.08
N ASN A 272 10.30 -26.64 3.74
CA ASN A 272 9.68 -25.54 2.99
C ASN A 272 8.16 -25.49 3.22
N TYR A 273 7.46 -26.63 3.23
CA TYR A 273 6.01 -26.67 3.53
C TYR A 273 5.72 -26.28 4.99
N GLY A 274 6.57 -26.69 5.93
CA GLY A 274 6.45 -26.32 7.34
C GLY A 274 6.83 -24.86 7.65
N SER A 275 7.41 -24.13 6.70
CA SER A 275 7.85 -22.74 6.84
C SER A 275 7.12 -21.83 5.86
N ILE A 276 7.65 -21.57 4.66
CA ILE A 276 6.95 -20.73 3.67
C ILE A 276 5.57 -21.29 3.29
N GLY A 277 5.37 -22.61 3.33
CA GLY A 277 4.05 -23.20 3.11
C GLY A 277 3.01 -22.78 4.15
N VAL A 278 3.38 -22.65 5.42
CA VAL A 278 2.49 -22.12 6.47
C VAL A 278 2.15 -20.65 6.19
N VAL A 279 3.14 -19.86 5.75
CA VAL A 279 2.92 -18.45 5.37
C VAL A 279 1.97 -18.35 4.16
N ILE A 280 2.17 -19.17 3.13
CA ILE A 280 1.26 -19.21 1.96
C ILE A 280 -0.17 -19.56 2.41
N GLY A 281 -0.32 -20.57 3.27
CA GLY A 281 -1.63 -20.92 3.84
C GLY A 281 -2.26 -19.77 4.63
N HIS A 282 -1.47 -19.06 5.44
CA HIS A 282 -1.90 -17.87 6.17
C HIS A 282 -2.42 -16.78 5.22
N GLU A 283 -1.68 -16.45 4.16
CA GLU A 283 -2.11 -15.44 3.19
C GLU A 283 -3.37 -15.86 2.41
N ILE A 284 -3.52 -17.14 2.08
CA ILE A 284 -4.77 -17.63 1.47
C ILE A 284 -5.94 -17.45 2.43
N THR A 285 -5.75 -17.71 3.73
CA THR A 285 -6.81 -17.53 4.73
C THR A 285 -7.25 -16.08 4.94
N HIS A 286 -6.37 -15.10 4.70
CA HIS A 286 -6.76 -13.68 4.69
C HIS A 286 -7.80 -13.35 3.61
N GLY A 287 -7.89 -14.15 2.55
CA GLY A 287 -9.00 -14.08 1.60
C GLY A 287 -10.38 -14.36 2.21
N PHE A 288 -10.44 -14.97 3.39
CA PHE A 288 -11.67 -15.46 4.02
C PHE A 288 -11.86 -15.00 5.47
N ASP A 289 -10.94 -14.19 6.00
CA ASP A 289 -11.09 -13.56 7.33
C ASP A 289 -12.14 -12.43 7.34
N GLU A 290 -12.27 -11.70 8.45
CA GLU A 290 -13.27 -10.63 8.56
C GLU A 290 -13.15 -9.56 7.45
N GLY A 291 -11.92 -9.21 7.05
CA GLY A 291 -11.66 -8.26 5.97
C GLY A 291 -11.88 -8.87 4.60
N GLY A 292 -11.30 -10.06 4.36
CA GLY A 292 -11.46 -10.83 3.12
C GLY A 292 -12.91 -11.20 2.82
N TRP A 293 -13.72 -11.44 3.85
CA TRP A 293 -15.15 -11.74 3.77
C TRP A 293 -15.96 -10.58 3.20
N GLN A 294 -15.63 -9.33 3.53
CA GLN A 294 -16.32 -8.17 2.95
C GLN A 294 -16.11 -8.11 1.43
N PHE A 295 -14.91 -8.43 0.96
CA PHE A 295 -14.61 -8.55 -0.46
C PHE A 295 -15.21 -9.80 -1.09
N PHE A 296 -15.30 -10.90 -0.36
CA PHE A 296 -16.01 -12.10 -0.79
C PHE A 296 -17.50 -11.81 -1.03
N LYS A 297 -18.16 -11.04 -0.16
CA LYS A 297 -19.54 -10.59 -0.41
C LYS A 297 -19.66 -9.74 -1.67
N ALA A 298 -18.70 -8.85 -1.92
CA ALA A 298 -18.69 -8.05 -3.13
C ALA A 298 -18.54 -8.93 -4.38
N PHE A 299 -17.62 -9.91 -4.34
CA PHE A 299 -17.43 -10.92 -5.38
C PHE A 299 -18.70 -11.74 -5.66
N ILE A 300 -19.43 -12.15 -4.62
CA ILE A 300 -20.73 -12.82 -4.78
C ILE A 300 -21.77 -11.90 -5.42
N ARG A 301 -21.83 -10.63 -5.02
CA ARG A 301 -22.80 -9.65 -5.55
C ARG A 301 -22.58 -9.37 -7.04
N THR A 302 -21.34 -9.28 -7.49
CA THR A 302 -21.03 -9.10 -8.92
C THR A 302 -21.33 -10.37 -9.72
N ALA A 303 -21.01 -11.56 -9.19
CA ALA A 303 -21.33 -12.84 -9.84
C ALA A 303 -22.85 -13.08 -9.97
N THR A 304 -23.65 -12.65 -8.98
CA THR A 304 -25.12 -12.75 -9.04
C THR A 304 -25.75 -11.76 -10.02
N HIS A 305 -25.18 -10.55 -10.16
CA HIS A 305 -25.67 -9.57 -11.15
C HIS A 305 -25.33 -9.96 -12.60
N ALA A 306 -24.21 -10.65 -12.83
CA ALA A 306 -23.88 -11.19 -14.15
C ALA A 306 -24.92 -12.22 -14.62
N HIS A 307 -25.46 -13.04 -13.71
CA HIS A 307 -26.51 -14.02 -14.03
C HIS A 307 -27.90 -13.39 -14.29
N THR A 308 -28.16 -12.16 -13.87
CA THR A 308 -29.43 -11.46 -14.15
C THR A 308 -29.40 -10.62 -15.44
N CYS A 309 -28.25 -10.43 -16.08
CA CYS A 309 -28.13 -9.72 -17.35
C CYS A 309 -28.12 -10.64 -18.58
N GLU A 310 -28.17 -11.97 -18.40
CA GLU A 310 -28.24 -12.96 -19.50
C GLU A 310 -29.61 -13.66 -19.61
N LEU A 311 -30.70 -13.04 -19.15
CA LEU A 311 -32.08 -13.48 -19.44
C LEU A 311 -32.94 -12.34 -19.99
#